data_AF-A0A970ANK0-F1
#
_entry.id   AF-A0A970ANK0-F1
#
_cell.length_a   1.000
_cell.length_b   1.000
_cell.length_c   1.000
_cell.angle_alpha   90.00
_cell.angle_beta   90.00
_cell.angle_gamma   90.00
#
_symmetry.space_group_name_H-M   'P 1'
#
loop_
_entity.id
_entity.type
_entity.pdbx_description
1 polymer ?
#
loop_
_entity_poly.entity_id
_entity_poly.type
_entity_poly.pdbx_seq_one_letter_code
_entity_poly.pdbx_strand_id
1 'polypeptide(L)' 'MITLTYEYKLAPTPAQIQTFDRWLEIGRGVWNFALRERKDVAHSRKCKIDACSIVSEYIIPPDVKRPTYAS' A
#
# COMPACT_ATOMS: atom_id res chain seq x y z
N MET A 1 12.86 -45.30 0.43
CA MET A 1 13.24 -44.20 -0.47
C MET A 1 13.33 -42.95 0.39
N ILE A 2 14.53 -42.38 0.56
CA ILE A 2 14.75 -41.21 1.42
C ILE A 2 14.62 -39.97 0.54
N THR A 3 13.63 -39.13 0.80
CA THR A 3 13.49 -37.80 0.19
C THR A 3 14.35 -36.80 0.97
N LEU A 4 15.43 -36.32 0.36
CA LEU A 4 16.24 -35.24 0.90
C LEU A 4 15.61 -33.90 0.54
N THR A 5 15.16 -33.14 1.53
CA THR A 5 14.77 -31.73 1.36
C THR A 5 16.01 -30.86 1.49
N TYR A 6 16.42 -30.20 0.40
CA TYR A 6 17.51 -29.25 0.40
C TYR A 6 16.99 -27.86 0.78
N GLU A 7 17.66 -27.22 1.74
CA GLU A 7 17.43 -25.81 2.06
C GLU A 7 18.44 -24.95 1.31
N TYR A 8 17.96 -24.11 0.41
CA TYR A 8 18.80 -23.17 -0.33
C TYR A 8 18.73 -21.80 0.32
N LYS A 9 19.89 -21.24 0.68
CA LYS A 9 20.03 -19.86 1.12
C LYS A 9 20.49 -18.99 -0.03
N LEU A 10 19.81 -17.87 -0.25
CA LEU A 10 20.28 -16.84 -1.17
C LEU A 10 21.56 -16.21 -0.62
N ALA A 11 22.62 -16.21 -1.45
CA ALA A 11 23.88 -15.52 -1.18
C ALA A 11 24.08 -14.39 -2.21
N PRO A 12 23.31 -13.30 -2.10
CA PRO A 12 23.34 -12.24 -3.10
C PRO A 12 24.68 -11.48 -3.08
N THR A 13 25.12 -11.06 -4.25
CA THR A 13 26.28 -10.18 -4.39
C THR A 13 25.94 -8.76 -3.88
N PRO A 14 26.93 -7.92 -3.57
CA PRO A 14 26.67 -6.54 -3.14
C PRO A 14 25.80 -5.73 -4.11
N ALA A 15 25.96 -5.95 -5.43
CA ALA A 15 25.14 -5.31 -6.46
C ALA A 15 23.68 -5.79 -6.43
N GLN A 16 23.45 -7.09 -6.17
CA GLN A 16 22.11 -7.64 -6.03
C GLN A 16 21.40 -7.10 -4.78
N ILE A 17 22.12 -6.97 -3.66
CA ILE A 17 21.57 -6.37 -2.43
C ILE A 17 21.09 -4.95 -2.69
N GLN A 18 21.93 -4.11 -3.31
CA GLN A 18 21.54 -2.73 -3.66
C GLN A 18 20.30 -2.68 -4.56
N THR A 19 20.21 -3.62 -5.50
CA THR A 19 19.05 -3.74 -6.39
C THR A 19 17.78 -4.09 -5.62
N PHE A 20 17.87 -5.05 -4.69
CA PHE A 20 16.74 -5.45 -3.84
C PHE A 20 16.29 -4.30 -2.93
N ASP A 21 17.22 -3.61 -2.28
CA ASP A 21 16.91 -2.46 -1.43
C ASP A 21 16.18 -1.38 -2.24
N ARG A 22 16.64 -1.11 -3.47
CA ARG A 22 15.97 -0.16 -4.36
C ARG A 22 14.54 -0.59 -4.68
N TRP A 23 14.30 -1.87 -4.97
CA TRP A 23 12.96 -2.37 -5.25
C TRP A 23 12.04 -2.31 -4.03
N LEU A 24 12.55 -2.65 -2.84
CA LEU A 24 11.82 -2.55 -1.59
C LEU A 24 11.41 -1.11 -1.29
N GLU A 25 12.31 -0.15 -1.54
CA GLU A 25 12.03 1.27 -1.36
C GLU A 25 10.96 1.79 -2.32
N ILE A 26 11.02 1.38 -3.59
CA ILE A 26 9.98 1.71 -4.57
C ILE A 26 8.63 1.10 -4.14
N GLY A 27 8.63 -0.19 -3.77
CA GLY A 27 7.43 -0.90 -3.32
C GLY A 27 6.81 -0.24 -2.08
N ARG A 28 7.64 0.18 -1.11
CA ARG A 28 7.21 0.93 0.07
C ARG A 28 6.54 2.24 -0.30
N GLY A 29 7.13 3.01 -1.22
CA GLY A 29 6.56 4.27 -1.70
C GLY A 29 5.19 4.08 -2.38
N VAL A 30 5.12 3.17 -3.35
CA VAL A 30 3.89 2.85 -4.09
C VAL A 30 2.80 2.34 -3.15
N TRP A 31 3.14 1.43 -2.23
CA TRP A 31 2.20 0.91 -1.25
C TRP A 31 1.64 2.00 -0.33
N ASN A 32 2.51 2.85 0.22
CA ASN A 32 2.08 3.91 1.12
C ASN A 32 1.20 4.95 0.42
N PHE A 33 1.53 5.27 -0.83
CA PHE A 33 0.70 6.14 -1.66
C PHE A 33 -0.69 5.53 -1.90
N ALA A 34 -0.73 4.28 -2.39
CA ALA A 34 -1.97 3.56 -2.64
C ALA A 34 -2.83 3.40 -1.37
N LEU A 35 -2.20 3.14 -0.23
CA LEU A 35 -2.86 3.06 1.06
C LEU A 35 -3.43 4.41 1.50
N ARG A 36 -2.71 5.50 1.25
CA ARG A 36 -3.16 6.85 1.57
C ARG A 36 -4.42 7.20 0.78
N GLU A 37 -4.42 7.02 -0.53
CA GLU A 37 -5.60 7.34 -1.36
C GLU A 37 -6.85 6.53 -0.92
N ARG A 38 -6.67 5.26 -0.54
CA ARG A 38 -7.77 4.44 0.00
C ARG A 38 -8.30 4.98 1.33
N LYS A 39 -7.42 5.42 2.23
CA LYS A 39 -7.81 6.01 3.51
C LYS A 39 -8.55 7.33 3.31
N ASP A 40 -8.10 8.14 2.37
CA ASP A 40 -8.70 9.44 2.03
C ASP A 40 -10.14 9.26 1.49
N VAL A 41 -10.34 8.29 0.60
CA VAL A 41 -11.66 7.87 0.12
C VAL A 41 -12.56 7.32 1.24
N ALA A 42 -12.01 6.58 2.20
CA ALA A 42 -12.76 6.06 3.32
C ALA A 42 -13.16 7.17 4.30
N HIS A 43 -12.24 8.09 4.63
CA HIS A 43 -12.50 9.18 5.57
C HIS A 43 -13.56 10.15 5.03
N SER A 44 -13.52 10.48 3.73
CA SER A 44 -14.56 11.34 3.11
C SER A 44 -15.96 10.77 3.14
N ARG A 45 -16.10 9.44 3.19
CA ARG A 45 -17.40 8.75 3.09
C ARG A 45 -17.86 8.14 4.41
N LYS A 46 -17.09 8.30 5.49
CA LYS A 46 -17.39 7.75 6.81
C LYS A 46 -18.33 8.65 7.63
N CYS A 47 -18.53 9.90 7.22
CA CYS A 47 -19.34 10.87 7.97
C CYS A 47 -20.78 10.39 8.14
N LYS A 48 -21.38 10.75 9.27
CA LYS A 48 -22.78 10.44 9.53
C LYS A 48 -23.66 11.26 8.60
N ILE A 49 -24.74 10.65 8.11
CA ILE A 49 -25.68 11.32 7.20
C ILE A 49 -26.43 12.45 7.94
N ASP A 50 -26.62 12.30 9.24
CA ASP A 50 -27.40 13.20 10.10
C ASP A 50 -26.55 14.19 10.92
N ALA A 51 -25.22 14.13 10.84
CA ALA A 51 -24.36 15.01 11.61
C ALA A 51 -22.97 15.22 10.96
N CYS A 52 -22.52 16.47 10.95
CA CYS A 52 -21.16 16.84 10.58
C CYS A 52 -20.28 17.04 11.83
N SER A 53 -18.99 16.74 11.68
CA SER A 53 -17.92 17.08 12.62
C SER A 53 -17.84 18.60 12.80
N ILE A 54 -17.67 19.02 14.05
CA ILE A 54 -17.53 20.45 14.42
C ILE A 54 -16.09 20.93 14.18
N VAL A 55 -15.12 20.01 14.13
CA VAL A 55 -13.69 20.35 14.01
C VAL A 55 -13.26 20.44 12.56
N SER A 56 -13.50 19.38 11.79
CA SER A 56 -13.14 19.28 10.38
C SER A 56 -13.77 18.05 9.74
N GLU A 57 -14.01 18.16 8.44
CA GLU A 57 -14.41 17.03 7.59
C GLU A 57 -13.41 16.81 6.47
N TYR A 58 -13.28 15.56 6.05
CA TYR A 58 -12.36 15.19 5.00
C TYR A 58 -13.05 15.33 3.62
N ILE A 59 -12.78 16.42 2.92
CA ILE A 59 -13.50 16.78 1.68
C ILE A 59 -12.70 16.35 0.45
N ILE A 60 -13.32 15.55 -0.42
CA ILE A 60 -12.83 15.23 -1.77
C ILE A 60 -13.98 15.35 -2.77
N PRO A 61 -13.71 15.55 -4.08
CA PRO A 61 -14.77 15.66 -5.07
C PRO A 61 -15.65 14.39 -5.10
N PRO A 62 -16.98 14.53 -5.23
CA PRO A 62 -17.92 13.41 -5.18
C PRO A 62 -17.68 12.38 -6.30
N ASP A 63 -17.21 12.85 -7.45
CA ASP A 63 -16.94 12.02 -8.63
C ASP A 63 -15.66 11.19 -8.53
N VAL A 64 -14.84 11.38 -7.48
CA VAL A 64 -13.61 10.61 -7.29
C VAL A 64 -13.97 9.16 -6.96
N LYS A 65 -13.69 8.26 -7.90
CA LYS A 65 -13.87 6.83 -7.71
C LYS A 65 -12.85 6.30 -6.71
N ARG A 66 -13.25 5.26 -5.96
CA ARG A 66 -12.32 4.54 -5.08
C ARG A 66 -11.20 3.93 -5.93
N PRO A 67 -9.93 4.18 -5.59
CA PRO A 67 -8.82 3.65 -6.36
C PRO A 67 -8.77 2.12 -6.24
N THR A 68 -8.68 1.47 -7.39
CA THR A 68 -8.51 0.02 -7.53
C THR A 68 -7.19 -0.20 -8.25
N TYR A 69 -6.17 -0.63 -7.49
CA TYR A 69 -4.83 -0.95 -8.04
C TYR A 69 -4.70 -2.43 -8.41
N ALA A 70 -5.80 -3.17 -8.44
CA ALA A 70 -5.82 -4.50 -9.02
C ALA A 70 -5.99 -4.32 -10.52
N SER A 71 -4.92 -4.60 -11.27
CA SER A 71 -4.92 -4.72 -12.74
C SER A 71 -5.73 -5.94 -13.18
#